data_AF-A0A7J4DSA8-F1
#
_entry.id   AF-A0A7J4DSA8-F1
#
_cell.length_a   1.000
_cell.length_b   1.000
_cell.length_c   1.000
_cell.angle_alpha   90.00
_cell.angle_beta   90.00
_cell.angle_gamma   90.00
#
_symmetry.space_group_name_H-M   'P 1'
#
loop_
_entity.id
_entity.type
_entity.pdbx_description
1 polymer ?
#
loop_
_entity_poly.entity_id
_entity_poly.type
_entity_poly.pdbx_seq_one_letter_code
_entity_poly.pdbx_strand_id
1 'polypeptide(L)'
;MSIAVARGVMSPRQPIGLDRLLEEASKTSYLAKYLREITPKLGYPDYYESGPPSELKKAANVNVMYPVGGGIYIHVYTPPGGSETGYRRYVAIEPPKPPRELVEAVEVKIAELIDETMVVESDEEKKNLLLKLVDQVTVIVDTPVNYRIQLLKINRIRRVMVYREDYDYLRYYLVRDKVGLGPLEPLIRDPFIEDITCDGVGPIYIVHKVFGPLETNIVFRSEEELDKFILPG
;
A
#
# COMPACT_ATOMS: atom_id res chain seq x y z
N MET A 1 21.16 -44.83 -36.41
CA MET A 1 21.86 -43.99 -35.41
C MET A 1 20.98 -42.79 -35.12
N SER A 2 20.27 -42.83 -34.00
CA SER A 2 19.43 -41.72 -33.54
C SER A 2 20.16 -40.99 -32.42
N ILE A 3 20.38 -39.69 -32.57
CA ILE A 3 20.75 -38.81 -31.45
C ILE A 3 19.63 -37.77 -31.35
N ALA A 4 18.65 -38.06 -30.51
CA ALA A 4 17.71 -37.07 -30.03
C ALA A 4 18.41 -36.31 -28.89
N VAL A 5 18.69 -35.04 -29.11
CA VAL A 5 19.18 -34.12 -28.08
C VAL A 5 18.01 -33.88 -27.12
N ALA A 6 18.08 -34.49 -25.94
CA ALA A 6 17.14 -34.24 -24.86
C ALA A 6 17.25 -32.76 -24.45
N ARG A 7 16.24 -31.96 -24.80
CA ARG A 7 16.02 -30.65 -24.19
C ARG A 7 15.68 -30.91 -22.72
N GLY A 8 16.65 -30.69 -21.83
CA GLY A 8 16.43 -30.70 -20.40
C GLY A 8 15.32 -29.69 -20.07
N VAL A 9 14.18 -30.20 -19.63
CA VAL A 9 13.14 -29.39 -19.01
C VAL A 9 13.74 -28.93 -17.68
N MET A 10 14.28 -27.72 -17.64
CA MET A 10 14.65 -27.10 -16.36
C MET A 10 13.38 -27.02 -15.52
N SER A 11 13.34 -27.75 -14.41
CA SER A 11 12.30 -27.57 -13.39
C SER A 11 12.30 -26.08 -13.00
N PRO A 12 11.14 -25.41 -12.95
CA PRO A 12 11.09 -24.02 -12.55
C PRO A 12 11.74 -23.88 -11.17
N ARG A 13 12.70 -22.95 -11.06
CA ARG A 13 13.33 -22.60 -9.79
C ARG A 13 12.23 -22.27 -8.79
N GLN A 14 12.26 -22.90 -7.62
CA GLN A 14 11.38 -22.53 -6.52
C GLN A 14 11.76 -21.12 -6.05
N PRO A 15 10.79 -20.19 -5.95
CA PRO A 15 11.05 -18.85 -5.42
C PRO A 15 11.57 -18.92 -3.99
N ILE A 16 12.55 -18.07 -3.69
CA ILE A 16 13.08 -17.87 -2.34
C ILE A 16 11.97 -17.33 -1.45
N GLY A 17 11.83 -17.86 -0.23
CA GLY A 17 10.87 -17.36 0.75
C GLY A 17 9.39 -17.60 0.42
N LEU A 18 9.08 -18.47 -0.56
CA LEU A 18 7.71 -18.72 -1.00
C LEU A 18 6.76 -19.13 0.14
N ASP A 19 7.18 -20.04 1.02
CA ASP A 19 6.34 -20.48 2.15
C ASP A 19 5.95 -19.30 3.05
N ARG A 20 6.88 -18.37 3.26
CA ARG A 20 6.66 -17.19 4.09
C ARG A 20 5.76 -16.17 3.40
N LEU A 21 5.93 -15.98 2.09
CA LEU A 21 5.01 -15.17 1.29
C LEU A 21 3.57 -15.71 1.33
N LEU A 22 3.40 -17.04 1.22
CA LEU A 22 2.09 -17.68 1.28
C LEU A 22 1.46 -17.58 2.67
N GLU A 23 2.26 -17.67 3.73
CA GLU A 23 1.78 -17.43 5.09
C GLU A 23 1.28 -15.99 5.27
N GLU A 24 2.03 -15.00 4.80
CA GLU A 24 1.60 -13.59 4.84
C GLU A 24 0.31 -13.38 4.03
N ALA A 25 0.24 -13.95 2.83
CA ALA A 25 -0.96 -13.87 1.99
C ALA A 25 -2.18 -14.54 2.65
N SER A 26 -1.98 -15.60 3.46
CA SER A 26 -3.09 -16.24 4.18
C SER A 26 -3.71 -15.35 5.26
N LYS A 27 -2.94 -14.41 5.81
CA LYS A 27 -3.38 -13.43 6.82
C LYS A 27 -3.89 -12.14 6.17
N THR A 28 -3.43 -11.84 4.95
CA THR A 28 -3.62 -10.56 4.28
C THR A 28 -4.37 -10.73 2.96
N SER A 29 -5.69 -10.50 2.99
CA SER A 29 -6.60 -10.75 1.86
C SER A 29 -6.23 -10.00 0.57
N TYR A 30 -5.78 -8.75 0.68
CA TYR A 30 -5.38 -7.93 -0.47
C TYR A 30 -4.04 -8.37 -1.07
N LEU A 31 -3.09 -8.85 -0.25
CA LEU A 31 -1.87 -9.49 -0.75
C LEU A 31 -2.19 -10.79 -1.50
N ALA A 32 -3.05 -11.64 -0.94
CA ALA A 32 -3.52 -12.85 -1.62
C ALA A 32 -4.22 -12.53 -2.95
N LYS A 33 -5.07 -11.50 -2.98
CA LYS A 33 -5.70 -11.02 -4.21
C LYS A 33 -4.65 -10.60 -5.25
N TYR A 34 -3.69 -9.78 -4.84
CA TYR A 34 -2.62 -9.32 -5.71
C TYR A 34 -1.79 -10.48 -6.30
N LEU A 35 -1.40 -11.45 -5.46
CA LEU A 35 -0.65 -12.63 -5.91
C LEU A 35 -1.43 -13.46 -6.93
N ARG A 36 -2.74 -13.68 -6.73
CA ARG A 36 -3.58 -14.39 -7.70
C ARG A 36 -3.62 -13.70 -9.08
N GLU A 37 -3.54 -12.37 -9.10
CA GLU A 37 -3.59 -11.59 -10.34
C GLU A 37 -2.25 -11.52 -11.07
N ILE A 38 -1.14 -11.45 -10.32
CA ILE A 38 0.19 -11.22 -10.90
C ILE A 38 0.96 -12.51 -11.21
N THR A 39 0.78 -13.56 -10.41
CA THR A 39 1.54 -14.82 -10.55
C THR A 39 1.31 -15.57 -11.86
N PRO A 40 0.11 -15.55 -12.49
CA PRO A 40 -0.05 -16.15 -13.82
C PRO A 40 0.78 -15.46 -14.91
N LYS A 41 1.18 -14.20 -14.69
CA LYS A 41 1.95 -13.39 -15.64
C LYS A 41 3.46 -13.49 -15.41
N LEU A 42 3.89 -13.53 -14.15
CA LEU A 42 5.31 -13.41 -13.77
C LEU A 42 5.89 -14.66 -13.09
N GLY A 43 5.03 -15.58 -12.64
CA GLY A 43 5.36 -16.53 -11.59
C GLY A 43 5.36 -15.86 -10.21
N TYR A 44 5.63 -16.66 -9.18
CA TYR A 44 5.78 -16.16 -7.80
C TYR A 44 7.09 -15.38 -7.64
N PRO A 45 7.08 -14.24 -6.92
CA PRO A 45 8.28 -13.47 -6.62
C PRO A 45 9.17 -14.18 -5.60
N ASP A 46 10.48 -13.92 -5.65
CA ASP A 46 11.37 -14.16 -4.52
C ASP A 46 10.98 -13.20 -3.38
N TYR A 47 10.76 -13.72 -2.17
CA TYR A 47 10.33 -12.94 -1.00
C TYR A 47 11.45 -12.78 0.02
N TYR A 48 11.70 -11.53 0.42
CA TYR A 48 12.75 -11.19 1.40
C TYR A 48 12.18 -10.36 2.55
N GLU A 49 12.14 -10.93 3.76
CA GLU A 49 11.56 -10.27 4.95
C GLU A 49 12.31 -8.99 5.36
N SER A 50 13.62 -8.93 5.10
CA SER A 50 14.47 -7.78 5.43
C SER A 50 14.79 -6.89 4.22
N GLY A 51 14.05 -7.06 3.11
CA GLY A 51 14.29 -6.36 1.86
C GLY A 51 15.30 -7.02 0.93
N PRO A 52 15.44 -6.50 -0.30
CA PRO A 52 16.17 -7.16 -1.36
C PRO A 52 17.69 -7.15 -1.14
N PRO A 53 18.39 -8.29 -1.34
CA PRO A 53 19.84 -8.36 -1.23
C PRO A 53 20.56 -7.55 -2.34
N SER A 54 21.71 -6.99 -2.00
CA SER A 54 22.49 -6.09 -2.89
C SER A 54 22.99 -6.76 -4.18
N GLU A 55 23.10 -8.09 -4.17
CA GLU A 55 23.51 -8.94 -5.27
C GLU A 55 22.55 -8.83 -6.46
N LEU A 56 21.29 -8.49 -6.18
CA LEU A 56 20.25 -8.30 -7.20
C LEU A 56 20.47 -7.05 -8.07
N LYS A 57 21.43 -6.17 -7.71
CA LYS A 57 21.84 -5.03 -8.56
C LYS A 57 22.19 -5.44 -9.99
N LYS A 58 22.73 -6.65 -10.16
CA LYS A 58 23.17 -7.19 -11.47
C LYS A 58 22.12 -8.10 -12.12
N ALA A 59 20.96 -8.30 -11.49
CA ALA A 59 19.93 -9.16 -12.05
C ALA A 59 19.36 -8.55 -13.33
N ALA A 60 19.35 -9.33 -14.42
CA ALA A 60 18.77 -8.90 -15.69
C ALA A 60 17.23 -8.80 -15.59
N ASN A 61 16.60 -9.80 -14.97
CA ASN A 61 15.18 -9.85 -14.68
C ASN A 61 14.94 -9.86 -13.18
N VAL A 62 13.96 -9.09 -12.73
CA VAL A 62 13.57 -8.97 -11.31
C VAL A 62 12.13 -9.43 -11.16
N ASN A 63 11.85 -10.19 -10.12
CA ASN A 63 10.51 -10.54 -9.64
C ASN A 63 10.64 -10.76 -8.12
N VAL A 64 10.57 -9.68 -7.36
CA VAL A 64 10.99 -9.65 -5.94
C VAL A 64 9.97 -8.90 -5.11
N MET A 65 9.62 -9.46 -3.96
CA MET A 65 8.67 -8.87 -3.02
C MET A 65 9.26 -8.79 -1.61
N TYR A 66 8.95 -7.72 -0.89
CA TYR A 66 9.36 -7.53 0.50
C TYR A 66 8.38 -6.63 1.25
N PRO A 67 8.22 -6.79 2.57
CA PRO A 67 7.38 -5.91 3.37
C PRO A 67 8.13 -4.62 3.75
N VAL A 68 7.39 -3.52 3.93
CA VAL A 68 7.91 -2.26 4.49
C VAL A 68 7.17 -1.85 5.78
N GLY A 69 6.48 -2.80 6.40
CA GLY A 69 5.75 -2.63 7.66
C GLY A 69 4.34 -2.06 7.50
N GLY A 70 3.52 -2.22 8.55
CA GLY A 70 2.13 -1.73 8.57
C GLY A 70 1.20 -2.39 7.54
N GLY A 71 1.48 -3.64 7.13
CA GLY A 71 0.72 -4.35 6.10
C GLY A 71 1.04 -3.92 4.67
N ILE A 72 2.07 -3.11 4.45
CA ILE A 72 2.48 -2.69 3.11
C ILE A 72 3.55 -3.66 2.58
N TYR A 73 3.33 -4.13 1.36
CA TYR A 73 4.27 -4.97 0.63
C TYR A 73 4.69 -4.28 -0.65
N ILE A 74 5.96 -4.37 -1.00
CA ILE A 74 6.51 -3.83 -2.22
C ILE A 74 6.81 -4.97 -3.17
N HIS A 75 6.34 -4.86 -4.41
CA HIS A 75 6.69 -5.78 -5.48
C HIS A 75 7.45 -5.04 -6.57
N VAL A 76 8.71 -5.42 -6.75
CA VAL A 76 9.56 -4.92 -7.84
C VAL A 76 9.67 -6.00 -8.91
N TYR A 77 9.36 -5.66 -10.15
CA TYR A 77 9.50 -6.62 -11.25
C TYR A 77 9.86 -5.98 -12.59
N THR A 78 10.46 -6.79 -13.46
CA THR A 78 10.65 -6.47 -14.88
C THR A 78 9.38 -6.85 -15.66
N PRO A 79 8.69 -5.90 -16.32
CA PRO A 79 7.51 -6.20 -17.14
C PRO A 79 7.81 -7.23 -18.24
N PRO A 80 6.94 -8.25 -18.46
CA PRO A 80 7.10 -9.21 -19.53
C PRO A 80 6.98 -8.49 -20.89
N GLY A 81 7.99 -8.62 -21.73
CA GLY A 81 8.03 -7.94 -23.02
C GLY A 81 8.46 -6.47 -22.95
N GLY A 82 8.89 -5.98 -21.77
CA GLY A 82 9.26 -4.58 -21.55
C GLY A 82 8.08 -3.69 -21.16
N SER A 83 8.35 -2.43 -20.88
CA SER A 83 7.35 -1.37 -20.63
C SER A 83 7.49 -0.28 -21.69
N GLU A 84 6.40 0.45 -21.94
CA GLU A 84 6.42 1.61 -22.85
C GLU A 84 7.45 2.67 -22.41
N THR A 85 7.64 2.81 -21.11
CA THR A 85 8.59 3.75 -20.50
C THR A 85 10.01 3.17 -20.38
N GLY A 86 10.20 1.87 -20.61
CA GLY A 86 11.48 1.17 -20.42
C GLY A 86 11.85 0.90 -18.95
N TYR A 87 11.08 1.41 -17.98
CA TYR A 87 11.33 1.20 -16.56
C TYR A 87 10.83 -0.15 -16.04
N ARG A 88 11.53 -0.69 -15.05
CA ARG A 88 11.00 -1.72 -14.16
C ARG A 88 9.91 -1.12 -13.27
N ARG A 89 9.04 -1.97 -12.76
CA ARG A 89 7.90 -1.56 -11.94
C ARG A 89 8.23 -1.64 -10.47
N TYR A 90 7.80 -0.63 -9.74
CA TYR A 90 7.63 -0.64 -8.29
C TYR A 90 6.14 -0.63 -7.99
N VAL A 91 5.64 -1.60 -7.23
CA VAL A 91 4.22 -1.66 -6.85
C VAL A 91 4.12 -1.69 -5.35
N ALA A 92 3.60 -0.61 -4.77
CA ALA A 92 3.13 -0.57 -3.40
C ALA A 92 1.78 -1.28 -3.31
N ILE A 93 1.74 -2.35 -2.52
CA ILE A 93 0.55 -3.15 -2.22
C ILE A 93 0.10 -2.74 -0.83
N GLU A 94 -0.88 -1.84 -0.78
CA GLU A 94 -1.46 -1.29 0.45
C GLU A 94 -2.77 -2.02 0.81
N PRO A 95 -3.26 -1.85 2.06
CA PRO A 95 -4.65 -2.14 2.41
C PRO A 95 -5.64 -1.49 1.42
N PRO A 96 -6.82 -2.09 1.17
CA PRO A 96 -7.87 -1.49 0.35
C PRO A 96 -8.36 -0.16 0.93
N LYS A 97 -8.68 0.81 0.06
CA LYS A 97 -9.31 2.07 0.49
C LYS A 97 -10.64 1.77 1.20
N PRO A 98 -10.86 2.30 2.42
CA PRO A 98 -12.16 2.20 3.08
C PRO A 98 -13.23 2.96 2.27
N PRO A 99 -14.52 2.63 2.46
CA PRO A 99 -15.61 3.39 1.85
C PRO A 99 -15.53 4.86 2.20
N ARG A 100 -15.70 5.74 1.20
CA ARG A 100 -15.59 7.19 1.38
C ARG A 100 -16.53 7.72 2.45
N GLU A 101 -17.77 7.22 2.46
CA GLU A 101 -18.80 7.62 3.43
C GLU A 101 -18.45 7.21 4.86
N LEU A 102 -17.68 6.12 5.04
CA LEU A 102 -17.16 5.74 6.35
C LEU A 102 -16.12 6.75 6.82
N VAL A 103 -15.15 7.10 5.97
CA VAL A 103 -14.12 8.09 6.30
C VAL A 103 -14.76 9.43 6.66
N GLU A 104 -15.68 9.92 5.83
CA GLU A 104 -16.39 11.17 6.05
C GLU A 104 -17.20 11.17 7.36
N ALA A 105 -17.93 10.08 7.66
CA ALA A 105 -18.67 9.95 8.91
C ALA A 105 -17.77 10.01 10.14
N VAL A 106 -16.58 9.40 10.08
CA VAL A 106 -15.60 9.41 11.16
C VAL A 106 -14.98 10.79 11.33
N GLU A 107 -14.59 11.44 10.23
CA GLU A 107 -14.04 12.81 10.25
C GLU A 107 -15.02 13.82 10.86
N VAL A 108 -16.30 13.75 10.49
CA VAL A 108 -17.36 14.58 11.08
C VAL A 108 -17.41 14.39 12.59
N LYS A 109 -17.33 13.15 13.08
CA LYS A 109 -17.39 12.87 14.53
C LYS A 109 -16.11 13.22 15.26
N ILE A 110 -14.94 13.10 14.63
CA ILE A 110 -13.68 13.56 15.20
C ILE A 110 -13.73 15.09 15.36
N ALA A 111 -14.23 15.81 14.37
CA ALA A 111 -14.34 17.28 14.42
C ALA A 111 -15.24 17.76 15.58
N GLU A 112 -16.26 16.99 15.99
CA GLU A 112 -17.08 17.29 17.17
C GLU A 112 -16.30 17.18 18.51
N LEU A 113 -15.16 16.48 18.53
CA LEU A 113 -14.34 16.24 19.72
C LEU A 113 -13.08 17.10 19.79
N ILE A 114 -12.62 17.68 18.68
CA ILE A 114 -11.42 18.52 18.65
C ILE A 114 -11.68 19.80 19.45
N ASP A 115 -10.76 20.13 20.35
CA ASP A 115 -10.75 21.38 21.09
C ASP A 115 -9.38 22.08 21.00
N GLU A 116 -9.33 23.38 21.30
CA GLU A 116 -8.12 24.21 21.22
C GLU A 116 -7.02 23.81 22.20
N THR A 117 -7.32 22.97 23.19
CA THR A 117 -6.34 22.48 24.19
C THR A 117 -5.60 21.23 23.73
N MET A 118 -6.05 20.60 22.64
CA MET A 118 -5.41 19.41 22.05
C MET A 118 -4.17 19.77 21.21
N VAL A 119 -3.16 20.30 21.87
CA VAL A 119 -1.86 20.62 21.27
C VAL A 119 -1.02 19.35 21.14
N VAL A 120 -0.42 19.14 19.97
CA VAL A 120 0.51 18.04 19.68
C VAL A 120 1.81 18.61 19.12
N GLU A 121 2.94 18.06 19.54
CA GLU A 121 4.28 18.58 19.20
C GLU A 121 5.05 17.67 18.24
N SER A 122 4.57 16.44 18.01
CA SER A 122 5.19 15.48 17.08
C SER A 122 4.18 14.67 16.29
N ASP A 123 4.61 14.09 15.17
CA ASP A 123 3.78 13.20 14.36
C ASP A 123 3.33 11.96 15.14
N GLU A 124 4.16 11.45 16.05
CA GLU A 124 3.79 10.30 16.89
C GLU A 124 2.70 10.68 17.90
N GLU A 125 2.77 11.86 18.50
CA GLU A 125 1.68 12.38 19.35
C GLU A 125 0.40 12.62 18.55
N LYS A 126 0.51 13.21 17.36
CA LYS A 126 -0.61 13.44 16.45
C LYS A 126 -1.29 12.13 16.06
N LYS A 127 -0.51 11.10 15.73
CA LYS A 127 -0.98 9.75 15.43
C LYS A 127 -1.70 9.12 16.63
N ASN A 128 -1.11 9.19 17.81
CA ASN A 128 -1.70 8.61 19.01
C ASN A 128 -3.01 9.32 19.40
N LEU A 129 -3.07 10.65 19.28
CA LEU A 129 -4.29 11.42 19.48
C LEU A 129 -5.35 11.04 18.44
N LEU A 130 -4.99 11.01 17.15
CA LEU A 130 -5.92 10.65 16.08
C LEU A 130 -6.53 9.27 16.29
N LEU A 131 -5.71 8.25 16.60
CA LEU A 131 -6.20 6.90 16.86
C LEU A 131 -7.11 6.85 18.09
N LYS A 132 -6.79 7.60 19.15
CA LYS A 132 -7.66 7.72 20.33
C LYS A 132 -9.02 8.32 19.97
N LEU A 133 -9.04 9.37 19.14
CA LEU A 133 -10.29 10.01 18.69
C LEU A 133 -11.11 9.05 17.82
N VAL A 134 -10.47 8.33 16.89
CA VAL A 134 -11.12 7.27 16.08
C VAL A 134 -11.78 6.24 16.99
N ASP A 135 -11.08 5.76 18.02
CA ASP A 135 -11.60 4.75 18.94
C ASP A 135 -12.78 5.26 19.78
N GLN A 136 -12.80 6.56 20.11
CA GLN A 136 -13.91 7.19 20.83
C GLN A 136 -15.17 7.33 19.97
N VAL A 137 -15.01 7.65 18.68
CA VAL A 137 -16.14 7.93 17.79
C VAL A 137 -16.66 6.70 17.05
N THR A 138 -15.97 5.57 17.11
CA THR A 138 -16.35 4.35 16.39
C THR A 138 -16.90 3.25 17.30
N VAL A 139 -17.68 2.34 16.72
CA VAL A 139 -18.06 1.07 17.34
C VAL A 139 -17.95 -0.04 16.28
N ILE A 140 -17.15 -1.07 16.58
CA ILE A 140 -16.92 -2.18 15.66
C ILE A 140 -18.11 -3.14 15.71
N VAL A 141 -18.61 -3.54 14.54
CA VAL A 141 -19.71 -4.51 14.38
C VAL A 141 -19.33 -5.63 13.42
N ASP A 142 -19.90 -6.81 13.61
CA ASP A 142 -19.64 -8.01 12.81
C ASP A 142 -20.58 -8.16 11.60
N THR A 143 -21.45 -7.18 11.37
CA THR A 143 -22.38 -7.16 10.24
C THR A 143 -22.05 -6.00 9.30
N PRO A 144 -22.11 -6.19 7.96
CA PRO A 144 -21.89 -5.11 7.00
C PRO A 144 -22.77 -3.88 7.28
N VAL A 145 -22.16 -2.69 7.22
CA VAL A 145 -22.84 -1.42 7.49
C VAL A 145 -23.09 -0.67 6.19
N ASN A 146 -24.31 -0.14 6.02
CA ASN A 146 -24.59 0.78 4.94
C ASN A 146 -24.10 2.20 5.32
N TYR A 147 -22.83 2.50 5.04
CA TYR A 147 -22.20 3.76 5.43
C TYR A 147 -22.89 5.00 4.85
N ARG A 148 -23.47 4.90 3.65
CA ARG A 148 -24.25 6.00 3.05
C ARG A 148 -25.47 6.35 3.89
N ILE A 149 -26.27 5.37 4.30
CA ILE A 149 -27.43 5.60 5.18
C ILE A 149 -27.01 6.10 6.55
N GLN A 150 -25.89 5.59 7.06
CA GLN A 150 -25.32 6.03 8.34
C GLN A 150 -24.91 7.51 8.29
N LEU A 151 -24.21 7.92 7.23
CA LEU A 151 -23.78 9.30 7.00
C LEU A 151 -24.97 10.25 6.89
N LEU A 152 -26.05 9.87 6.20
CA LEU A 152 -27.30 10.66 6.16
C LEU A 152 -27.94 10.88 7.53
N LYS A 153 -27.62 10.02 8.52
CA LYS A 153 -28.15 10.09 9.90
C LYS A 153 -27.08 10.54 10.90
N ILE A 154 -25.96 11.11 10.44
CA ILE A 154 -24.78 11.38 11.28
C ILE A 154 -25.10 12.26 12.50
N ASN A 155 -25.97 13.25 12.35
CA ASN A 155 -26.42 14.14 13.42
C ASN A 155 -27.27 13.44 14.50
N ARG A 156 -27.76 12.22 14.24
CA ARG A 156 -28.63 11.45 15.15
C ARG A 156 -27.87 10.32 15.84
N ILE A 157 -26.64 10.03 15.43
CA ILE A 157 -25.83 8.95 16.02
C ILE A 157 -24.70 9.55 16.85
N ARG A 158 -24.35 8.87 17.95
CA ARG A 158 -23.22 9.27 18.81
C ARG A 158 -21.90 8.68 18.34
N ARG A 159 -21.94 7.47 17.79
CA ARG A 159 -20.77 6.75 17.28
C ARG A 159 -21.07 6.14 15.92
N VAL A 160 -20.05 6.07 15.09
CA VAL A 160 -20.05 5.50 13.74
C VAL A 160 -19.92 3.99 13.87
N MET A 161 -20.90 3.21 13.38
CA MET A 161 -20.73 1.77 13.29
C MET A 161 -19.76 1.46 12.15
N VAL A 162 -18.79 0.60 12.40
CA VAL A 162 -17.76 0.20 11.43
C VAL A 162 -17.75 -1.31 11.34
N TYR A 163 -17.92 -1.84 10.13
CA TYR A 163 -17.77 -3.27 9.90
C TYR A 163 -16.34 -3.69 10.19
N ARG A 164 -16.15 -4.82 10.87
CA ARG A 164 -14.83 -5.28 11.34
C ARG A 164 -13.76 -5.29 10.25
N GLU A 165 -14.11 -5.71 9.04
CA GLU A 165 -13.16 -5.78 7.91
C GLU A 165 -12.69 -4.40 7.42
N ASP A 166 -13.48 -3.35 7.63
CA ASP A 166 -13.13 -1.98 7.19
C ASP A 166 -12.33 -1.21 8.24
N TYR A 167 -12.33 -1.65 9.51
CA TYR A 167 -11.81 -0.86 10.62
C TYR A 167 -10.29 -0.69 10.57
N ASP A 168 -9.54 -1.76 10.28
CA ASP A 168 -8.07 -1.66 10.16
C ASP A 168 -7.67 -0.82 8.93
N TYR A 169 -8.45 -0.91 7.84
CA TYR A 169 -8.23 -0.10 6.64
C TYR A 169 -8.53 1.38 6.92
N LEU A 170 -9.62 1.68 7.63
CA LEU A 170 -9.94 3.02 8.09
C LEU A 170 -8.80 3.61 8.93
N ARG A 171 -8.32 2.88 9.94
CA ARG A 171 -7.20 3.33 10.79
C ARG A 171 -5.95 3.61 9.97
N TYR A 172 -5.61 2.70 9.05
CA TYR A 172 -4.45 2.86 8.17
C TYR A 172 -4.57 4.15 7.34
N TYR A 173 -5.67 4.35 6.61
CA TYR A 173 -5.84 5.50 5.72
C TYR A 173 -5.96 6.83 6.49
N LEU A 174 -6.61 6.86 7.66
CA LEU A 174 -6.66 8.07 8.48
C LEU A 174 -5.27 8.50 8.95
N VAL A 175 -4.45 7.57 9.48
CA VAL A 175 -3.09 7.89 9.90
C VAL A 175 -2.25 8.29 8.68
N ARG A 176 -2.33 7.53 7.59
CA ARG A 176 -1.59 7.77 6.36
C ARG A 176 -1.85 9.17 5.79
N ASP A 177 -3.11 9.60 5.76
CA ASP A 177 -3.51 10.83 5.08
C ASP A 177 -3.51 12.06 6.00
N LYS A 178 -3.71 11.90 7.32
CA LYS A 178 -3.77 13.03 8.29
C LYS A 178 -2.44 13.29 9.01
N VAL A 179 -1.59 12.28 9.11
CA VAL A 179 -0.31 12.36 9.83
C VAL A 179 0.85 12.05 8.89
N GLY A 180 0.73 11.00 8.09
CA GLY A 180 1.75 10.63 7.12
C GLY A 180 1.74 11.49 5.86
N LEU A 181 2.46 11.02 4.85
CA LEU A 181 2.61 11.72 3.56
C LEU A 181 1.63 11.19 2.50
N GLY A 182 0.45 10.77 2.94
CA GLY A 182 -0.66 10.35 2.07
C GLY A 182 -0.25 9.25 1.09
N PRO A 183 -0.48 9.41 -0.23
CA PRO A 183 -0.07 8.44 -1.23
C PRO A 183 1.43 8.11 -1.27
N LEU A 184 2.31 8.97 -0.74
CA LEU A 184 3.75 8.70 -0.70
C LEU A 184 4.18 7.84 0.49
N GLU A 185 3.31 7.61 1.48
CA GLU A 185 3.65 6.87 2.70
C GLU A 185 4.35 5.52 2.43
N PRO A 186 3.94 4.69 1.44
CA PRO A 186 4.67 3.46 1.13
C PRO A 186 6.12 3.69 0.70
N LEU A 187 6.38 4.78 -0.03
CA LEU A 187 7.71 5.14 -0.50
C LEU A 187 8.58 5.63 0.67
N ILE A 188 8.00 6.47 1.53
CA ILE A 188 8.71 7.04 2.69
C ILE A 188 9.11 5.97 3.71
N ARG A 189 8.28 4.92 3.84
CA ARG A 189 8.58 3.77 4.70
C ARG A 189 9.64 2.83 4.14
N ASP A 190 9.87 2.86 2.84
CA ASP A 190 10.79 1.95 2.18
C ASP A 190 12.25 2.43 2.36
N PRO A 191 13.06 1.76 3.20
CA PRO A 191 14.43 2.20 3.45
C PRO A 191 15.35 2.02 2.23
N PHE A 192 14.87 1.37 1.16
CA PHE A 192 15.61 1.16 -0.08
C PHE A 192 15.37 2.25 -1.12
N ILE A 193 14.54 3.26 -0.84
CA ILE A 193 14.38 4.42 -1.71
C ILE A 193 15.48 5.44 -1.41
N GLU A 194 16.09 5.97 -2.47
CA GLU A 194 17.06 7.08 -2.43
C GLU A 194 16.37 8.39 -2.78
N ASP A 195 15.69 8.42 -3.92
CA ASP A 195 15.04 9.62 -4.45
C ASP A 195 13.60 9.31 -4.89
N ILE A 196 12.74 10.33 -4.78
CA ILE A 196 11.36 10.33 -5.28
C ILE A 196 11.22 11.52 -6.24
N THR A 197 10.71 11.27 -7.44
CA THR A 197 10.53 12.27 -8.50
C THR A 197 9.07 12.31 -8.94
N CYS A 198 8.50 13.52 -8.95
CA CYS A 198 7.15 13.80 -9.40
C CYS A 198 7.19 15.02 -10.34
N ASP A 199 7.15 14.78 -11.65
CA ASP A 199 7.30 15.83 -12.68
C ASP A 199 5.96 16.46 -13.12
N GLY A 200 4.88 16.21 -12.37
CA GLY A 200 3.53 16.71 -12.65
C GLY A 200 2.49 15.60 -12.69
N VAL A 201 1.45 15.79 -13.51
CA VAL A 201 0.42 14.77 -13.75
C VAL A 201 1.06 13.56 -14.43
N GLY A 202 0.99 12.41 -13.78
CA GLY A 202 1.65 11.19 -14.23
C GLY A 202 2.09 10.27 -13.09
N PRO A 203 2.80 9.19 -13.43
CA PRO A 203 3.37 8.29 -12.44
C PRO A 203 4.49 8.97 -11.66
N ILE A 204 4.62 8.59 -10.40
CA ILE A 204 5.80 8.92 -9.60
C ILE A 204 6.91 7.95 -9.98
N TYR A 205 8.11 8.49 -10.16
CA TYR A 205 9.33 7.73 -10.35
C TYR A 205 10.17 7.73 -9.08
N ILE A 206 10.96 6.70 -8.88
CA ILE A 206 11.88 6.60 -7.75
C ILE A 206 13.25 6.10 -8.19
N VAL A 207 14.27 6.38 -7.38
CA VAL A 207 15.56 5.70 -7.45
C VAL A 207 15.66 4.73 -6.28
N HIS A 208 15.78 3.45 -6.58
CA HIS A 208 15.88 2.38 -5.59
C HIS A 208 17.34 1.91 -5.44
N LYS A 209 17.85 1.82 -4.21
CA LYS A 209 19.24 1.45 -3.85
C LYS A 209 19.77 0.20 -4.54
N VAL A 210 18.90 -0.77 -4.80
CA VAL A 210 19.22 -2.05 -5.45
C VAL A 210 18.83 -2.09 -6.93
N PHE A 211 17.75 -1.42 -7.33
CA PHE A 211 17.12 -1.67 -8.62
C PHE A 211 17.23 -0.48 -9.58
N GLY A 212 17.81 0.64 -9.13
CA GLY A 212 17.94 1.86 -9.90
C GLY A 212 16.59 2.55 -10.12
N PRO A 213 16.42 3.25 -11.24
CA PRO A 213 15.17 3.94 -11.57
C PRO A 213 13.99 2.99 -11.75
N LEU A 214 12.87 3.27 -11.08
CA LEU A 214 11.62 2.49 -11.16
C LEU A 214 10.42 3.42 -11.39
N GLU A 215 9.43 2.93 -12.11
CA GLU A 215 8.12 3.58 -12.22
C GLU A 215 7.14 2.96 -11.21
N THR A 216 6.53 3.80 -10.39
CA THR A 216 5.60 3.35 -9.33
C THR A 216 4.17 3.13 -9.86
N ASN A 217 3.31 2.45 -9.08
CA ASN A 217 1.86 2.43 -9.30
C ASN A 217 1.13 3.64 -8.70
N ILE A 218 1.85 4.60 -8.13
CA ILE A 218 1.30 5.85 -7.61
C ILE A 218 1.29 6.86 -8.75
N VAL A 219 0.10 7.36 -9.07
CA VAL A 219 -0.15 8.21 -10.26
C VAL A 219 -1.08 9.33 -9.87
N PHE A 220 -0.63 10.57 -10.06
CA PHE A 220 -1.50 11.74 -10.03
C PHE A 220 -2.20 11.87 -11.38
N ARG A 221 -3.53 11.82 -11.39
CA ARG A 221 -4.33 11.77 -12.62
C ARG A 221 -4.85 13.13 -13.09
N SER A 222 -4.85 14.13 -12.21
CA SER A 222 -5.21 15.50 -12.56
C SER A 222 -4.37 16.50 -11.78
N GLU A 223 -4.31 17.73 -12.30
CA GLU A 223 -3.70 18.86 -11.60
C GLU A 223 -4.38 19.08 -10.25
N GLU A 224 -5.71 18.92 -10.14
CA GLU A 224 -6.38 19.10 -8.85
C GLU A 224 -5.99 18.04 -7.81
N GLU A 225 -5.68 16.80 -8.24
CA GLU A 225 -5.17 15.77 -7.34
C GLU A 225 -3.77 16.13 -6.84
N LEU A 226 -2.91 16.62 -7.74
CA LEU A 226 -1.55 17.04 -7.43
C LEU A 226 -1.53 18.29 -6.53
N ASP A 227 -2.34 19.30 -6.85
CA ASP A 227 -2.44 20.55 -6.07
C ASP A 227 -2.90 20.28 -4.64
N LYS A 228 -3.90 19.41 -4.46
CA LYS A 228 -4.36 18.98 -3.12
C LYS A 228 -3.28 18.26 -2.33
N PHE A 229 -2.37 17.57 -3.01
CA PHE A 229 -1.26 16.88 -2.38
C PHE A 229 -0.15 17.86 -1.95
N ILE A 230 0.18 18.85 -2.79
CA ILE A 230 1.23 19.85 -2.51
C ILE A 230 0.78 20.87 -1.47
N LEU A 231 -0.50 21.26 -1.50
CA LEU A 231 -1.12 22.22 -0.58
C LEU A 231 -2.20 21.49 0.24
N PRO A 232 -1.82 20.68 1.25
CA PRO A 232 -2.80 20.06 2.14
C PRO A 232 -3.50 21.18 2.93
N GLY A 233 -4.78 21.38 2.64
CA GLY A 233 -5.65 22.32 3.35
C GLY A 233 -5.99 21.89 4.76
#